data_AF-A0A920M000-F1
#
_entry.id   AF-A0A920M000-F1
#
_cell.length_a   1.000
_cell.length_b   1.000
_cell.length_c   1.000
_cell.angle_alpha   90.00
_cell.angle_beta   90.00
_cell.angle_gamma   90.00
#
_symmetry.space_group_name_H-M   'P 1'
#
loop_
_entity.id
_entity.type
_entity.pdbx_description
1 polymer ?
#
loop_
_entity_poly.entity_id
_entity_poly.type
_entity_poly.pdbx_seq_one_letter_code
_entity_poly.pdbx_strand_id
1 'polypeptide(L)'
;MAKYLGVKKGDTLNIITNNYKSNILGTFPRSINLKIAAIYELNSELDQSLILINYKLANKLKGLMNDQIDSIRIKLDDLFMANEVGFEIISDLSKDFYFSSWMTTQGTLFQAIQLEKRLIGIMLFLIVTVASFNILSTLVTTIKSKEREISILKSMGMTNIEISIIFISLGSSIAILGVILGVSLGILITPNINTLIDIFELYLNRPLMDAYFINYFPYDFQLSQILTVCVITLLVSIVFCIFPSYRAAKLDPVVALRYE
;
A
#
# COMPACT_ATOMS: atom_id res chain seq x y z
N MET A 1 -22.32 7.17 -20.02
CA MET A 1 -23.35 8.18 -20.33
C MET A 1 -23.64 8.25 -21.81
N ALA A 2 -22.64 8.44 -22.69
CA ALA A 2 -22.85 8.51 -24.14
C ALA A 2 -23.57 7.27 -24.72
N LYS A 3 -23.17 6.07 -24.30
CA LYS A 3 -23.84 4.81 -24.66
C LYS A 3 -25.29 4.74 -24.19
N TYR A 4 -25.57 5.21 -22.98
CA TYR A 4 -26.92 5.24 -22.40
C TYR A 4 -27.84 6.22 -23.15
N LEU A 5 -27.29 7.38 -23.54
CA LEU A 5 -28.01 8.40 -24.30
C LEU A 5 -28.07 8.10 -25.81
N GLY A 6 -27.37 7.06 -26.30
CA GLY A 6 -27.34 6.69 -27.72
C GLY A 6 -26.63 7.71 -28.62
N VAL A 7 -25.75 8.56 -28.07
CA VAL A 7 -25.11 9.67 -28.80
C VAL A 7 -23.70 9.32 -29.28
N LYS A 8 -23.28 9.94 -30.38
CA LYS A 8 -21.97 9.78 -31.01
C LYS A 8 -21.22 11.11 -31.10
N LYS A 9 -19.91 11.04 -31.36
CA LYS A 9 -19.08 12.22 -31.63
C LYS A 9 -19.69 13.00 -32.80
N GLY A 10 -19.87 14.30 -32.62
CA GLY A 10 -20.48 15.18 -33.62
C GLY A 10 -21.96 15.47 -33.40
N ASP A 11 -22.67 14.67 -32.60
CA ASP A 11 -24.07 14.91 -32.27
C ASP A 11 -24.21 16.14 -31.36
N THR A 12 -25.42 16.69 -31.30
CA THR A 12 -25.78 17.81 -30.43
C THR A 12 -26.60 17.34 -29.24
N LEU A 13 -26.21 17.76 -28.04
CA LEU A 13 -26.84 17.41 -26.78
C LEU A 13 -27.39 18.68 -26.13
N ASN A 14 -28.66 18.64 -25.71
CA ASN A 14 -29.27 19.74 -24.97
C ASN A 14 -29.04 19.52 -23.47
N ILE A 15 -28.35 20.47 -22.82
CA ILE A 15 -28.11 20.46 -21.38
C ILE A 15 -29.06 21.45 -20.74
N ILE A 16 -29.90 20.97 -19.83
CA ILE A 16 -30.81 21.77 -19.02
C ILE A 16 -30.24 21.84 -17.60
N THR A 17 -30.18 23.05 -17.05
CA THR A 17 -29.69 23.28 -15.68
C THR A 17 -30.85 23.65 -14.76
N ASN A 18 -30.68 23.36 -13.46
CA ASN A 18 -31.64 23.77 -12.43
C ASN A 18 -31.59 25.27 -12.10
N ASN A 19 -30.80 26.06 -12.83
CA ASN A 19 -30.74 27.49 -12.62
C ASN A 19 -31.76 28.19 -13.52
N TYR A 20 -32.73 28.85 -12.89
CA TYR A 20 -33.85 29.45 -13.59
C TYR A 20 -33.56 30.91 -13.94
N LYS A 21 -33.97 31.34 -15.13
CA LYS A 21 -33.98 32.74 -15.51
C LYS A 21 -35.42 33.23 -15.50
N SER A 22 -35.73 34.15 -14.60
CA SER A 22 -37.03 34.82 -14.57
C SER A 22 -37.05 35.98 -15.56
N ASN A 23 -38.09 36.04 -16.38
CA ASN A 23 -38.42 37.19 -17.22
C ASN A 23 -39.93 37.49 -17.08
N ILE A 24 -40.41 38.56 -17.72
CA ILE A 24 -41.82 39.01 -17.65
C ILE A 24 -42.83 37.91 -18.05
N LEU A 25 -42.39 36.94 -18.87
CA LEU A 25 -43.19 35.82 -19.36
C LEU A 25 -43.14 34.55 -18.48
N GLY A 26 -42.38 34.56 -17.38
CA GLY A 26 -42.24 33.42 -16.47
C GLY A 26 -40.80 33.00 -16.17
N THR A 27 -40.66 31.92 -15.40
CA THR A 27 -39.39 31.37 -14.90
C THR A 27 -39.06 30.11 -15.69
N PHE A 28 -37.99 30.16 -16.49
CA PHE A 28 -37.59 29.03 -17.36
C PHE A 28 -36.20 28.52 -16.99
N PRO A 29 -35.95 27.20 -17.05
CA PRO A 29 -34.63 26.65 -16.81
C PRO A 29 -33.68 27.08 -17.94
N ARG A 30 -32.42 27.35 -17.60
CA ARG A 30 -31.41 27.64 -18.63
C ARG A 30 -31.05 26.35 -19.36
N SER A 31 -31.19 26.37 -20.68
CA SER A 31 -30.79 25.28 -21.58
C SER A 31 -29.76 25.75 -22.61
N ILE A 32 -28.88 24.85 -23.04
CA ILE A 32 -27.92 25.09 -24.12
C ILE A 32 -27.76 23.84 -24.98
N ASN A 33 -27.60 24.04 -26.29
CA ASN A 33 -27.22 22.97 -27.20
C ASN A 33 -25.70 22.97 -27.37
N LEU A 34 -25.04 21.84 -27.06
CA LEU A 34 -23.61 21.66 -27.22
C LEU A 34 -23.33 20.52 -28.19
N LYS A 35 -22.29 20.69 -29.03
CA LYS A 35 -21.80 19.64 -29.91
C LYS A 35 -20.80 18.75 -29.18
N ILE A 36 -20.92 17.44 -29.33
CA ILE A 36 -20.02 16.46 -28.72
C ILE A 36 -18.69 16.49 -29.49
N ALA A 37 -17.65 17.04 -28.85
CA ALA A 37 -16.31 17.12 -29.42
C ALA A 37 -15.57 15.78 -29.38
N ALA A 38 -15.68 15.05 -28.26
CA ALA A 38 -15.04 13.76 -28.04
C ALA A 38 -15.83 12.95 -27.00
N ILE A 39 -15.62 11.64 -27.02
CA ILE A 39 -16.12 10.68 -26.02
C ILE A 39 -14.88 9.97 -25.47
N TYR A 40 -14.80 9.82 -24.16
CA TYR A 40 -13.77 9.04 -23.48
C TYR A 40 -14.44 8.01 -22.57
N GLU A 41 -13.66 7.02 -22.13
CA GLU A 41 -14.11 5.92 -21.30
C GLU A 41 -13.10 5.74 -20.18
N LEU A 42 -13.56 5.87 -18.93
CA LEU A 42 -12.76 5.63 -17.72
C LEU A 42 -12.99 4.21 -17.15
N ASN A 43 -13.97 3.47 -17.69
CA ASN A 43 -14.47 2.20 -17.17
C ASN A 43 -14.81 2.29 -15.68
N SER A 44 -15.40 3.41 -15.26
CA SER A 44 -15.74 3.68 -13.86
C SER A 44 -17.15 4.24 -13.75
N GLU A 45 -17.71 4.28 -12.53
CA GLU A 45 -19.02 4.88 -12.27
C GLU A 45 -19.12 6.35 -12.75
N LEU A 46 -17.99 7.06 -12.82
CA LEU A 46 -17.92 8.43 -13.33
C LEU A 46 -18.37 8.52 -14.79
N ASP A 47 -18.20 7.47 -15.59
CA ASP A 47 -18.65 7.45 -16.99
C ASP A 47 -20.17 7.61 -17.11
N GLN A 48 -20.92 7.35 -16.04
CA GLN A 48 -22.38 7.45 -16.05
C GLN A 48 -22.90 8.88 -15.88
N SER A 49 -22.11 9.78 -15.27
CA SER A 49 -22.58 11.10 -14.84
C SER A 49 -21.68 12.28 -15.24
N LEU A 50 -20.51 12.04 -15.83
CA LEU A 50 -19.53 13.09 -16.10
C LEU A 50 -19.65 13.67 -17.52
N ILE A 51 -19.82 14.99 -17.61
CA ILE A 51 -19.72 15.78 -18.85
C ILE A 51 -18.68 16.88 -18.60
N LEU A 52 -17.72 17.02 -19.52
CA LEU A 52 -16.69 18.05 -19.46
C LEU A 52 -16.97 19.14 -20.49
N ILE A 53 -17.01 20.39 -20.01
CA ILE A 53 -17.22 21.58 -20.83
C ILE A 53 -16.22 22.67 -20.43
N ASN A 54 -16.02 23.65 -21.31
CA ASN A 54 -15.14 24.79 -21.00
C ASN A 54 -15.67 25.56 -19.77
N TYR A 55 -14.78 25.93 -18.85
CA TYR A 55 -15.15 26.60 -17.60
C TYR A 55 -15.91 27.93 -17.82
N LYS A 56 -15.56 28.72 -18.86
CA LYS A 56 -16.25 29.98 -19.17
C LYS A 56 -17.71 29.71 -19.57
N LEU A 57 -17.94 28.64 -20.33
CA LEU A 57 -19.28 28.23 -20.72
C LEU A 57 -20.06 27.67 -19.53
N ALA A 58 -19.41 26.90 -18.66
CA ALA A 58 -20.01 26.42 -17.41
C ALA A 58 -20.46 27.57 -16.50
N ASN A 59 -19.64 28.62 -16.32
CA ASN A 59 -19.98 29.80 -15.54
C ASN A 59 -21.20 30.54 -16.11
N LYS A 60 -21.25 30.70 -17.43
CA LYS A 60 -22.41 31.31 -18.11
C LYS A 60 -23.69 30.51 -17.90
N LEU A 61 -23.61 29.18 -17.93
CA LEU A 61 -24.75 28.29 -17.65
C LEU A 61 -25.21 28.41 -16.20
N LYS A 62 -24.27 28.42 -15.25
CA LYS A 62 -24.53 28.64 -13.82
C LYS A 62 -24.94 30.09 -13.50
N GLY A 63 -24.89 31.02 -14.44
CA GLY A 63 -25.28 32.41 -14.22
C GLY A 63 -24.36 33.19 -13.29
N LEU A 64 -23.13 32.72 -13.15
CA LEU A 64 -22.07 33.42 -12.45
C LEU A 64 -21.58 34.60 -13.32
N MET A 65 -21.15 35.68 -12.68
CA MET A 65 -20.56 36.82 -13.39
C MET A 65 -19.24 36.41 -14.06
N ASN A 66 -18.84 37.12 -15.10
CA ASN A 66 -17.51 36.94 -15.69
C ASN A 66 -16.47 37.15 -14.57
N ASP A 67 -15.57 36.18 -14.39
CA ASP A 67 -14.51 36.09 -13.37
C ASP A 67 -14.85 35.48 -11.99
N GLN A 68 -16.09 35.07 -11.72
CA GLN A 68 -16.38 34.28 -10.51
C GLN A 68 -15.97 32.80 -10.69
N ILE A 69 -15.13 32.29 -9.78
CA ILE A 69 -14.72 30.88 -9.73
C ILE A 69 -15.44 30.22 -8.55
N ASP A 70 -16.23 29.19 -8.85
CA ASP A 70 -17.02 28.45 -7.85
C ASP A 70 -16.13 27.57 -6.96
N SER A 71 -15.15 26.88 -7.57
CA SER A 71 -14.21 26.02 -6.85
C SER A 71 -12.90 25.90 -7.62
N ILE A 72 -11.81 25.67 -6.88
CA ILE A 72 -10.49 25.36 -7.42
C ILE A 72 -10.19 23.92 -7.05
N ARG A 73 -9.84 23.11 -8.06
CA ARG A 73 -9.38 21.73 -7.84
C ARG A 73 -7.86 21.73 -7.82
N ILE A 74 -7.29 21.29 -6.70
CA ILE A 74 -5.85 21.10 -6.53
C ILE A 74 -5.54 19.62 -6.73
N LYS A 75 -4.52 19.32 -7.54
CA LYS A 75 -4.00 17.98 -7.72
C LYS A 75 -2.70 17.87 -6.92
N LEU A 76 -2.61 16.82 -6.09
CA LEU A 76 -1.42 16.51 -5.31
C LEU A 76 -0.69 15.31 -5.93
N ASP A 77 0.62 15.27 -5.74
CA ASP A 77 1.43 14.10 -6.09
C ASP A 77 1.15 12.94 -5.13
N ASP A 78 1.13 13.21 -3.83
CA ASP A 78 0.60 12.28 -2.83
C ASP A 78 -0.88 12.57 -2.55
N LEU A 79 -1.74 11.69 -3.07
CA LEU A 79 -3.19 11.78 -2.87
C LEU A 79 -3.59 11.67 -1.39
N PHE A 80 -2.80 10.98 -0.56
CA PHE A 80 -3.10 10.75 0.86
C PHE A 80 -2.84 11.99 1.73
N MET A 81 -2.12 12.99 1.23
CA MET A 81 -1.91 14.27 1.92
C MET A 81 -3.08 15.26 1.73
N ALA A 82 -4.13 14.90 0.98
CA ALA A 82 -5.18 15.85 0.60
C ALA A 82 -5.94 16.49 1.77
N ASN A 83 -6.04 15.82 2.93
CA ASN A 83 -6.65 16.41 4.12
C ASN A 83 -5.69 17.37 4.83
N GLU A 84 -4.43 16.97 5.01
CA GLU A 84 -3.41 17.79 5.67
C GLU A 84 -3.19 19.10 4.91
N VAL A 85 -2.92 19.01 3.60
CA VAL A 85 -2.77 20.17 2.72
C VAL A 85 -4.08 20.98 2.65
N GLY A 86 -5.23 20.32 2.65
CA GLY A 86 -6.53 20.99 2.64
C GLY A 86 -6.77 21.85 3.89
N PHE A 87 -6.40 21.34 5.07
CA PHE A 87 -6.47 22.07 6.33
C PHE A 87 -5.47 23.23 6.38
N GLU A 88 -4.25 23.04 5.89
CA GLU A 88 -3.23 24.10 5.83
C GLU A 88 -3.67 25.27 4.94
N ILE A 89 -4.18 24.97 3.74
CA ILE A 89 -4.69 25.99 2.82
C ILE A 89 -5.83 26.78 3.45
N ILE A 90 -6.74 26.09 4.14
CA ILE A 90 -7.93 26.76 4.68
C ILE A 90 -7.66 27.53 5.96
N SER A 91 -6.63 27.16 6.73
CA SER A 91 -6.21 27.95 7.88
C SER A 91 -5.68 29.33 7.49
N ASP A 92 -5.15 29.47 6.28
CA ASP A 92 -4.65 30.74 5.75
C ASP A 92 -5.74 31.58 5.04
N LEU A 93 -6.92 31.01 4.81
CA LEU A 93 -8.04 31.64 4.11
C LEU A 93 -9.12 32.15 5.08
N SER A 94 -10.02 33.01 4.58
CA SER A 94 -11.18 33.46 5.35
C SER A 94 -12.16 32.32 5.66
N LYS A 95 -12.97 32.47 6.72
CA LYS A 95 -13.93 31.45 7.19
C LYS A 95 -15.04 31.08 6.18
N ASP A 96 -15.13 31.79 5.07
CA ASP A 96 -16.14 31.55 4.03
C ASP A 96 -15.75 30.43 3.06
N PHE A 97 -14.49 29.98 3.11
CA PHE A 97 -14.00 28.87 2.31
C PHE A 97 -14.12 27.55 3.07
N TYR A 98 -14.49 26.49 2.36
CA TYR A 98 -14.41 25.10 2.82
C TYR A 98 -13.63 24.28 1.79
N PHE A 99 -12.94 23.24 2.24
CA PHE A 99 -12.31 22.26 1.35
C PHE A 99 -13.09 20.96 1.39
N SER A 100 -13.03 20.23 0.28
CA SER A 100 -13.53 18.87 0.18
C SER A 100 -12.45 18.03 -0.48
N SER A 101 -12.11 16.90 0.14
CA SER A 101 -11.13 15.97 -0.40
C SER A 101 -11.81 14.69 -0.86
N TRP A 102 -11.16 13.96 -1.77
CA TRP A 102 -11.61 12.63 -2.17
C TRP A 102 -11.68 11.65 -0.98
N MET A 103 -10.87 11.87 0.06
CA MET A 103 -10.91 11.07 1.29
C MET A 103 -12.17 11.33 2.12
N THR A 104 -12.69 12.56 2.11
CA THR A 104 -13.95 12.90 2.81
C THR A 104 -15.17 12.44 2.03
N THR A 105 -15.16 12.59 0.71
CA THR A 105 -16.28 12.20 -0.14
C THR A 105 -16.36 10.68 -0.29
N GLN A 106 -15.22 10.02 -0.51
CA GLN A 106 -15.15 8.57 -0.75
C GLN A 106 -14.60 7.82 0.47
N GLY A 107 -14.97 8.27 1.68
CA GLY A 107 -14.41 7.79 2.94
C GLY A 107 -14.52 6.28 3.15
N THR A 108 -15.56 5.62 2.65
CA THR A 108 -15.71 4.16 2.73
C THR A 108 -14.65 3.42 1.92
N LEU A 109 -14.37 3.86 0.68
CA LEU A 109 -13.32 3.29 -0.16
C LEU A 109 -11.94 3.52 0.47
N PHE A 110 -11.68 4.71 1.01
CA PHE A 110 -10.43 5.01 1.69
C PHE A 110 -10.25 4.15 2.95
N GLN A 111 -11.27 4.03 3.79
CA GLN A 111 -11.25 3.16 4.97
C GLN A 111 -11.01 1.69 4.59
N ALA A 112 -11.61 1.22 3.51
CA ALA A 112 -11.38 -0.13 3.00
C ALA A 112 -9.92 -0.34 2.58
N ILE A 113 -9.34 0.57 1.78
CA ILE A 113 -7.92 0.52 1.36
C ILE A 113 -6.99 0.56 2.58
N GLN A 114 -7.27 1.42 3.55
CA GLN A 114 -6.46 1.54 4.77
C GLN A 114 -6.53 0.27 5.63
N LEU A 115 -7.72 -0.33 5.74
CA LEU A 115 -7.92 -1.59 6.46
C LEU A 115 -7.15 -2.73 5.77
N GLU A 116 -7.25 -2.84 4.46
CA GLU A 116 -6.53 -3.83 3.65
C GLU A 116 -5.01 -3.70 3.85
N LYS A 117 -4.46 -2.49 3.73
CA LYS A 117 -3.03 -2.25 4.00
C LYS A 117 -2.61 -2.64 5.42
N ARG A 118 -3.45 -2.37 6.42
CA ARG A 118 -3.18 -2.79 7.81
C ARG A 118 -3.16 -4.31 7.95
N LEU A 119 -4.10 -5.01 7.32
CA LEU A 119 -4.16 -6.47 7.34
C LEU A 119 -2.90 -7.08 6.71
N ILE A 120 -2.46 -6.58 5.55
CA ILE A 120 -1.22 -7.03 4.92
C ILE A 120 -0.01 -6.81 5.84
N GLY A 121 0.06 -5.65 6.52
CA GLY A 121 1.09 -5.36 7.50
C GLY A 121 1.10 -6.34 8.69
N ILE A 122 -0.07 -6.69 9.22
CA ILE A 122 -0.22 -7.69 10.30
C ILE A 122 0.21 -9.08 9.82
N MET A 123 -0.19 -9.48 8.60
CA MET A 123 0.20 -10.77 8.02
C MET A 123 1.72 -10.85 7.85
N LEU A 124 2.34 -9.79 7.31
CA LEU A 124 3.79 -9.72 7.14
C LEU A 124 4.51 -9.82 8.50
N PHE A 125 4.04 -9.09 9.51
CA PHE A 125 4.58 -9.18 10.87
C PHE A 125 4.49 -10.61 11.43
N LEU A 126 3.37 -11.30 11.24
CA LEU A 126 3.17 -12.67 11.69
C LEU A 126 4.12 -13.64 10.97
N ILE A 127 4.27 -13.52 9.65
CA ILE A 127 5.20 -14.35 8.85
C ILE A 127 6.64 -14.16 9.35
N VAL A 128 7.07 -12.90 9.55
CA VAL A 128 8.40 -12.58 10.09
C VAL A 128 8.59 -13.16 11.49
N THR A 129 7.56 -13.10 12.33
CA THR A 129 7.59 -13.65 13.68
C THR A 129 7.74 -15.17 13.66
N VAL A 130 6.96 -15.87 12.84
CA VAL A 130 7.07 -17.33 12.66
C VAL A 130 8.45 -17.72 12.13
N ALA A 131 9.00 -16.97 11.17
CA ALA A 131 10.36 -17.19 10.68
C ALA A 131 11.41 -16.99 11.78
N SER A 132 11.25 -15.97 12.63
CA SER A 132 12.15 -15.71 13.76
C SER A 132 12.09 -16.81 14.83
N PHE A 133 10.91 -17.39 15.07
CA PHE A 133 10.74 -18.58 15.93
C PHE A 133 11.47 -19.80 15.38
N ASN A 134 11.52 -19.97 14.06
CA ASN A 134 12.30 -21.04 13.45
C ASN A 134 13.80 -20.85 13.69
N ILE A 135 14.32 -19.63 13.52
CA ILE A 135 15.71 -19.30 13.84
C ILE A 135 16.01 -19.60 15.32
N LEU A 136 15.11 -19.18 16.22
CA LEU A 136 15.21 -19.48 17.65
C LEU A 136 15.31 -21.00 17.91
N SER A 137 14.43 -21.79 17.28
CA SER A 137 14.39 -23.24 17.44
C SER A 137 15.67 -23.91 16.94
N THR A 138 16.19 -23.46 15.80
CA THR A 138 17.48 -23.91 15.27
C THR A 138 18.62 -23.55 16.23
N LEU A 139 18.72 -22.30 16.67
CA LEU A 139 19.75 -21.85 17.60
C LEU A 139 19.75 -22.64 18.90
N VAL A 140 18.59 -22.83 19.53
CA VAL A 140 18.47 -23.61 20.77
C VAL A 140 18.96 -25.03 20.56
N THR A 141 18.61 -25.65 19.43
CA THR A 141 19.02 -27.01 19.11
C THR A 141 20.53 -27.08 18.85
N THR A 142 21.10 -26.11 18.14
CA THR A 142 22.55 -26.00 17.89
C THR A 142 23.32 -25.77 19.19
N ILE A 143 22.83 -24.91 20.10
CA ILE A 143 23.48 -24.67 21.39
C ILE A 143 23.54 -25.97 22.19
N LYS A 144 22.44 -26.71 22.26
CA LYS A 144 22.38 -27.99 22.97
C LYS A 144 23.34 -29.03 22.39
N SER A 145 23.43 -29.13 21.06
CA SER A 145 24.37 -30.08 20.44
C SER A 145 25.84 -29.69 20.62
N LYS A 146 26.14 -28.41 20.92
CA LYS A 146 27.49 -27.89 21.15
C LYS A 146 27.81 -27.60 22.62
N GLU A 147 27.02 -28.09 23.58
CA GLU A 147 27.19 -27.82 25.02
C GLU A 147 28.58 -28.22 25.56
N ARG A 148 29.13 -29.35 25.09
CA ARG A 148 30.50 -29.80 25.45
C ARG A 148 31.56 -28.83 24.96
N GLU A 149 31.45 -28.37 23.72
CA GLU A 149 32.39 -27.45 23.09
C GLU A 149 32.35 -26.08 23.79
N ILE A 150 31.16 -25.61 24.16
CA ILE A 150 30.97 -24.41 24.97
C ILE A 150 31.69 -24.56 26.32
N SER A 151 31.56 -25.71 26.98
CA SER A 151 32.19 -25.97 28.28
C SER A 151 33.72 -26.00 28.20
N ILE A 152 34.28 -26.53 27.11
CA ILE A 152 35.73 -26.49 26.84
C ILE A 152 36.19 -25.04 26.63
N LEU A 153 35.46 -24.24 25.85
CA LEU A 153 35.81 -22.84 25.64
C LEU A 153 35.75 -22.03 26.96
N LYS A 154 34.78 -22.31 27.83
CA LYS A 154 34.69 -21.69 29.16
C LYS A 154 35.85 -22.11 30.08
N SER A 155 36.27 -23.37 30.04
CA SER A 155 37.43 -23.82 30.85
C SER A 155 38.75 -23.23 30.32
N MET A 156 38.82 -22.89 29.04
CA MET A 156 39.94 -22.16 28.43
C MET A 156 39.92 -20.65 28.73
N GLY A 157 38.91 -20.14 29.44
CA GLY A 157 38.83 -18.74 29.90
C GLY A 157 37.87 -17.85 29.11
N MET A 158 37.09 -18.39 28.18
CA MET A 158 36.09 -17.61 27.44
C MET A 158 34.96 -17.13 28.37
N THR A 159 34.64 -15.86 28.28
CA THR A 159 33.59 -15.21 29.06
C THR A 159 32.20 -15.53 28.50
N ASN A 160 31.18 -15.37 29.35
CA ASN A 160 29.77 -15.52 28.96
C ASN A 160 29.39 -14.58 27.79
N ILE A 161 29.95 -13.37 27.75
CA ILE A 161 29.66 -12.38 26.71
C ILE A 161 30.21 -12.85 25.36
N GLU A 162 31.44 -13.36 25.33
CA GLU A 162 32.06 -13.86 24.09
C GLU A 162 31.28 -15.04 23.50
N ILE A 163 30.79 -15.95 24.35
CA ILE A 163 29.94 -17.07 23.92
C ILE A 163 28.60 -16.55 23.36
N SER A 164 27.97 -15.59 24.03
CA SER A 164 26.73 -14.98 23.52
C SER A 164 26.94 -14.30 22.17
N ILE A 165 28.06 -13.61 21.95
CA ILE A 165 28.37 -12.95 20.68
C ILE A 165 28.50 -13.95 19.54
N ILE A 166 29.11 -15.12 19.76
CA ILE A 166 29.21 -16.17 18.73
C ILE A 166 27.83 -16.60 18.24
N PHE A 167 26.92 -16.90 19.15
CA PHE A 167 25.56 -17.36 18.79
C PHE A 167 24.68 -16.24 18.22
N ILE A 168 24.84 -15.00 18.70
CA ILE A 168 24.18 -13.83 18.08
C ILE A 168 24.68 -13.63 16.65
N SER A 169 25.99 -13.76 16.42
CA SER A 169 26.57 -13.66 15.07
C SER A 169 26.07 -14.77 14.16
N LEU A 170 25.94 -16.01 14.66
CA LEU A 170 25.40 -17.12 13.88
C LEU A 170 23.95 -16.86 13.45
N GLY A 171 23.09 -16.46 14.40
CA GLY A 171 21.70 -16.12 14.12
C GLY A 171 21.55 -14.93 13.17
N SER A 172 22.39 -13.90 13.36
CA SER A 172 22.40 -12.71 12.49
C SER A 172 22.82 -13.06 11.06
N SER A 173 23.82 -13.92 10.87
CA SER A 173 24.24 -14.37 9.54
C SER A 173 23.13 -15.12 8.81
N ILE A 174 22.39 -15.98 9.51
CA ILE A 174 21.24 -16.70 8.94
C ILE A 174 20.15 -15.69 8.52
N ALA A 175 19.84 -14.72 9.38
CA ALA A 175 18.84 -13.69 9.08
C ALA A 175 19.24 -12.82 7.88
N ILE A 176 20.50 -12.37 7.81
CA ILE A 176 21.02 -11.56 6.70
C ILE A 176 20.95 -12.33 5.38
N LEU A 177 21.42 -13.58 5.36
CA LEU A 177 21.33 -14.41 4.16
C LEU A 177 19.88 -14.65 3.74
N GLY A 178 19.00 -14.91 4.70
CA GLY A 178 17.56 -15.07 4.45
C GLY A 178 16.93 -13.81 3.83
N VAL A 179 17.25 -12.63 4.35
CA VAL A 179 16.76 -11.36 3.80
C VAL A 179 17.31 -11.12 2.40
N ILE A 180 18.61 -11.33 2.16
CA ILE A 180 19.21 -11.15 0.82
C ILE A 180 18.55 -12.06 -0.20
N LEU A 181 18.39 -13.35 0.12
CA LEU A 181 17.76 -14.32 -0.76
C LEU A 181 16.27 -14.00 -0.97
N GLY A 182 15.56 -13.66 0.11
CA GLY A 182 14.13 -13.32 0.05
C GLY A 182 13.86 -12.08 -0.80
N VAL A 183 14.64 -11.01 -0.63
CA VAL A 183 14.53 -9.80 -1.44
C VAL A 183 14.88 -10.08 -2.90
N SER A 184 15.96 -10.83 -3.15
CA SER A 184 16.36 -11.19 -4.52
C SER A 184 15.28 -12.00 -5.23
N LEU A 185 14.69 -12.98 -4.55
CA LEU A 185 13.57 -13.77 -5.07
C LEU A 185 12.32 -12.91 -5.26
N GLY A 186 12.01 -12.00 -4.31
CA GLY A 186 10.87 -11.09 -4.43
C GLY A 186 10.98 -10.19 -5.65
N ILE A 187 12.14 -9.56 -5.85
CA ILE A 187 12.42 -8.70 -7.03
C ILE A 187 12.33 -9.51 -8.32
N LEU A 188 12.73 -10.79 -8.31
CA LEU A 188 12.63 -11.65 -9.49
C LEU A 188 11.18 -12.10 -9.77
N ILE A 189 10.39 -12.42 -8.74
CA ILE A 189 9.05 -12.98 -8.89
C ILE A 189 8.03 -11.90 -9.25
N THR A 190 8.08 -10.73 -8.61
CA THR A 190 7.07 -9.67 -8.76
C THR A 190 6.79 -9.28 -10.22
N PRO A 191 7.80 -9.06 -11.09
CA PRO A 191 7.56 -8.74 -12.51
C PRO A 191 6.98 -9.91 -13.31
N ASN A 192 7.25 -11.14 -12.89
CA ASN A 192 6.86 -12.37 -13.57
C ASN A 192 5.53 -12.93 -13.04
N ILE A 193 4.82 -12.18 -12.19
CA ILE A 193 3.61 -12.66 -11.52
C ILE A 193 2.50 -13.01 -12.52
N ASN A 194 2.33 -12.22 -13.58
CA ASN A 194 1.33 -12.51 -14.62
C ASN A 194 1.64 -13.83 -15.33
N THR A 195 2.90 -14.06 -15.70
CA THR A 195 3.33 -15.31 -16.34
C THR A 195 3.10 -16.51 -15.43
N LEU A 196 3.34 -16.36 -14.12
CA LEU A 196 3.02 -17.42 -13.16
C LEU A 196 1.51 -17.72 -13.13
N ILE A 197 0.68 -16.68 -13.16
CA ILE A 197 -0.78 -16.82 -13.18
C ILE A 197 -1.23 -17.53 -14.46
N ASP A 198 -0.73 -17.14 -15.63
CA ASP A 198 -1.04 -17.80 -16.90
C ASP A 198 -0.70 -19.30 -16.88
N ILE A 199 0.44 -19.66 -16.28
CA ILE A 199 0.85 -21.05 -16.09
C ILE A 199 -0.16 -21.77 -15.18
N PHE A 200 -0.56 -21.17 -14.06
CA PHE A 200 -1.55 -21.77 -13.17
C PHE A 200 -2.93 -21.91 -13.82
N GLU A 201 -3.37 -20.94 -14.61
CA GLU A 201 -4.63 -21.02 -15.37
C GLU A 201 -4.62 -22.19 -16.37
N LEU A 202 -3.49 -22.42 -17.05
CA LEU A 202 -3.29 -23.56 -17.95
C LEU A 202 -3.41 -24.89 -17.21
N TYR A 203 -2.85 -24.99 -15.99
CA TYR A 203 -2.93 -26.20 -15.16
C TYR A 203 -4.33 -26.44 -14.57
N LEU A 204 -5.02 -25.37 -14.15
CA LEU A 204 -6.33 -25.46 -13.50
C LEU A 204 -7.50 -25.50 -14.49
N ASN A 205 -7.27 -25.24 -15.79
CA ASN A 205 -8.29 -25.12 -16.83
C ASN A 205 -9.43 -24.16 -16.44
N ARG A 206 -9.10 -23.10 -15.69
CA ARG A 206 -10.06 -22.06 -15.29
C ARG A 206 -9.38 -20.69 -15.33
N PRO A 207 -10.03 -19.66 -15.91
CA PRO A 207 -9.54 -18.29 -15.84
C PRO A 207 -9.67 -17.81 -14.39
N LEU A 208 -8.54 -17.44 -13.78
CA LEU A 208 -8.46 -16.88 -12.43
C LEU A 208 -8.72 -15.37 -12.45
N MET A 209 -8.49 -14.72 -13.60
CA MET A 209 -8.57 -13.26 -13.76
C MET A 209 -9.91 -12.71 -14.26
N ASP A 210 -10.87 -13.53 -14.72
CA ASP A 210 -12.14 -13.06 -15.30
C ASP A 210 -13.00 -12.19 -14.35
N ALA A 211 -12.79 -12.30 -13.04
CA ALA A 211 -13.50 -11.51 -12.04
C ALA A 211 -12.89 -10.12 -11.79
N TYR A 212 -11.68 -9.85 -12.30
CA TYR A 212 -10.94 -8.62 -12.05
C TYR A 212 -10.97 -7.70 -13.29
N PHE A 213 -11.23 -6.41 -13.06
CA PHE A 213 -11.35 -5.39 -14.11
C PHE A 213 -10.04 -5.09 -14.86
N ILE A 214 -8.90 -5.63 -14.40
CA ILE A 214 -7.56 -5.41 -14.96
C ILE A 214 -6.91 -6.78 -15.15
N ASN A 215 -6.50 -7.10 -16.38
CA ASN A 215 -5.86 -8.37 -16.75
C ASN A 215 -4.37 -8.45 -16.37
N TYR A 216 -3.90 -7.59 -15.45
CA TYR A 216 -2.54 -7.59 -14.96
C TYR A 216 -2.47 -7.02 -13.55
N PHE A 217 -1.56 -7.54 -12.72
CA PHE A 217 -1.27 -6.95 -11.42
C PHE A 217 -0.23 -5.84 -11.58
N PRO A 218 -0.61 -4.55 -11.44
CA PRO A 218 0.39 -3.49 -11.38
C PRO A 218 1.24 -3.68 -10.13
N TYR A 219 2.56 -3.63 -10.29
CA TYR A 219 3.51 -3.63 -9.19
C TYR A 219 4.31 -2.34 -9.20
N ASP A 220 4.62 -1.84 -8.01
CA ASP A 220 5.44 -0.65 -7.81
C ASP A 220 6.51 -0.96 -6.75
N PHE A 221 7.78 -0.89 -7.14
CA PHE A 221 8.89 -1.16 -6.23
C PHE A 221 9.25 0.10 -5.46
N GLN A 222 8.67 0.23 -4.27
CA GLN A 222 9.03 1.30 -3.35
C GLN A 222 10.23 0.88 -2.51
N LEU A 223 11.41 1.42 -2.84
CA LEU A 223 12.66 1.13 -2.13
C LEU A 223 12.55 1.37 -0.62
N SER A 224 11.82 2.42 -0.20
CA SER A 224 11.56 2.73 1.20
C SER A 224 10.82 1.60 1.92
N GLN A 225 9.83 0.98 1.28
CA GLN A 225 9.08 -0.14 1.85
C GLN A 225 9.96 -1.39 1.95
N ILE A 226 10.73 -1.69 0.90
CA ILE A 226 11.65 -2.85 0.88
C ILE A 226 12.67 -2.73 2.02
N LEU A 227 13.32 -1.58 2.16
CA LEU A 227 14.30 -1.32 3.21
C LEU A 227 13.67 -1.39 4.61
N THR A 228 12.47 -0.82 4.77
CA THR A 228 11.74 -0.86 6.06
C THR A 228 11.46 -2.31 6.48
N VAL A 229 10.98 -3.15 5.57
CA VAL A 229 10.74 -4.57 5.83
C VAL A 229 12.04 -5.28 6.19
N CYS A 230 13.12 -5.07 5.42
CA CYS A 230 14.42 -5.68 5.71
C CYS A 230 14.92 -5.34 7.11
N VAL A 231 14.86 -4.06 7.50
CA VAL A 231 15.32 -3.60 8.82
C VAL A 231 14.46 -4.19 9.93
N ILE A 232 13.13 -4.16 9.79
CA ILE A 232 12.21 -4.73 10.79
C ILE A 232 12.46 -6.24 10.94
N THR A 233 12.60 -6.98 9.83
CA THR A 233 12.86 -8.42 9.85
C THR A 233 14.19 -8.74 10.55
N LEU A 234 15.25 -7.99 10.27
CA LEU A 234 16.55 -8.18 10.92
C LEU A 234 16.46 -7.87 12.42
N LEU A 235 15.80 -6.77 12.81
CA LEU A 235 15.64 -6.40 14.22
C LEU A 235 14.86 -7.47 14.99
N VAL A 236 13.71 -7.91 14.47
CA VAL A 236 12.92 -8.97 15.10
C VAL A 236 13.72 -10.26 15.21
N SER A 237 14.44 -10.66 14.16
CA SER A 237 15.29 -11.86 14.18
C SER A 237 16.38 -11.77 15.25
N ILE A 238 17.08 -10.62 15.34
CA ILE A 238 18.14 -10.40 16.33
C ILE A 238 17.58 -10.44 17.76
N VAL A 239 16.45 -9.78 18.01
CA VAL A 239 15.77 -9.81 19.33
C VAL A 239 15.49 -11.24 19.77
N PHE A 240 15.00 -12.09 18.86
CA PHE A 240 14.76 -13.51 19.13
C PHE A 240 16.06 -14.29 19.39
N CYS A 241 17.17 -13.93 18.75
CA CYS A 241 18.48 -14.57 18.95
C CYS A 241 19.13 -14.22 20.29
N ILE A 242 18.82 -13.06 20.89
CA ILE A 242 19.45 -12.62 22.14
C ILE A 242 19.09 -13.53 23.31
N PHE A 243 17.81 -13.89 23.47
CA PHE A 243 17.34 -14.74 24.57
C PHE A 243 18.06 -16.11 24.67
N PRO A 244 18.14 -16.94 23.62
CA PRO A 244 18.82 -18.23 23.67
C PRO A 244 20.34 -18.07 23.81
N SER A 245 20.94 -17.05 23.19
CA SER A 245 22.39 -16.81 23.26
C SER A 245 22.86 -16.43 24.65
N TYR A 246 22.04 -15.64 25.38
CA TYR A 246 22.29 -15.35 26.79
C TYR A 246 22.14 -16.59 27.67
N ARG A 247 21.19 -17.47 27.35
CA ARG A 247 21.05 -18.75 28.07
C ARG A 247 22.21 -19.71 27.82
N ALA A 248 22.70 -19.81 26.58
CA ALA A 248 23.87 -20.62 26.24
C ALA A 248 25.10 -20.23 27.08
N ALA A 249 25.31 -18.93 27.26
CA ALA A 249 26.42 -18.42 28.03
C ALA A 249 26.37 -18.79 29.52
N LYS A 250 25.18 -19.09 30.08
CA LYS A 250 25.02 -19.48 31.49
C LYS A 250 25.16 -20.98 31.76
N LEU A 251 25.47 -21.80 30.76
CA LEU A 251 25.71 -23.23 30.96
C LEU A 251 26.92 -23.45 31.88
N ASP A 252 26.78 -24.37 32.84
CA ASP A 252 27.81 -24.68 33.84
C ASP A 252 28.81 -25.70 33.27
N PRO A 253 30.10 -25.35 33.12
CA PRO A 253 31.09 -26.25 32.57
C PRO A 253 31.28 -27.54 33.38
N VAL A 254 30.98 -27.53 34.69
CA VAL A 254 31.18 -28.69 35.58
C VAL A 254 30.09 -29.74 35.39
N VAL A 255 28.88 -29.33 35.01
CA VAL A 255 27.75 -30.23 34.82
C VAL A 255 27.85 -30.96 33.47
N ALA A 256 28.30 -30.26 32.42
CA ALA A 256 28.40 -30.83 31.07
C ALA A 256 29.48 -31.92 30.92
N LEU A 257 30.53 -31.90 31.76
CA LEU A 257 31.61 -32.89 31.73
C LEU A 257 31.36 -34.09 32.65
N ARG A 258 30.33 -34.05 33.50
CA ARG A 258 30.06 -35.07 34.54
C ARG A 258 29.01 -36.12 34.12
N TYR A 259 28.32 -35.92 33.00
CA TYR A 259 27.36 -36.90 32.45
C TYR A 259 28.00 -37.97 31.55
N GLU A 260 29.32 -38.18 31.70
CA GLU A 260 30.02 -39.43 31.40
C GLU A 260 30.76 -39.92 32.67
#